data_AF-A0AB36ZQ71-F1
#
_entry.id   AF-A0AB36ZQ71-F1
#
_cell.length_a   1.000
_cell.length_b   1.000
_cell.length_c   1.000
_cell.angle_alpha   90.00
_cell.angle_beta   90.00
_cell.angle_gamma   90.00
#
_symmetry.space_group_name_H-M   'P 1'
#
loop_
_entity.id
_entity.type
_entity.pdbx_description
1 polymer ?
#
loop_
_entity_poly.entity_id
_entity_poly.type
_entity_poly.pdbx_seq_one_letter_code
_entity_poly.pdbx_strand_id
1 'polypeptide(L)' 'MVPARVPRAPQTREQIVAQYTSMVQGFVDDDPTQPPSAVFVCGVGPMTVNVDGDSRVALTPRTSMN' A
#
# COMPACT_ATOMS: atom_id res chain seq x y z
N MET A 1 13.91 2.17 -32.01
CA MET A 1 14.25 1.20 -30.95
C MET A 1 13.18 1.27 -29.88
N VAL A 2 12.32 0.28 -29.76
CA VAL A 2 11.44 0.15 -28.59
C VAL A 2 12.29 -0.48 -27.50
N PRO A 3 12.42 0.12 -26.29
CA PRO A 3 13.21 -0.48 -25.24
C PRO A 3 12.66 -1.89 -24.97
N ALA A 4 13.53 -2.89 -25.01
CA ALA A 4 13.18 -4.25 -24.68
C ALA A 4 12.49 -4.22 -23.31
N ARG A 5 11.26 -4.75 -23.24
CA ARG A 5 10.53 -4.87 -21.98
C ARG A 5 11.36 -5.78 -21.08
N VAL A 6 12.16 -5.18 -20.20
CA VAL A 6 12.90 -5.90 -19.19
C VAL A 6 11.86 -6.68 -18.39
N PRO A 7 11.92 -8.03 -18.35
CA PRO A 7 11.01 -8.81 -17.52
C PRO A 7 11.20 -8.32 -16.09
N ARG A 8 10.19 -7.63 -15.55
CA ARG A 8 10.24 -7.21 -14.16
C ARG A 8 10.25 -8.48 -13.33
N ALA A 9 11.27 -8.66 -12.50
CA ALA A 9 11.29 -9.77 -11.56
C ALA A 9 9.97 -9.77 -10.77
N PRO A 10 9.37 -10.95 -10.51
CA PRO A 10 8.16 -11.02 -9.70
C PRO A 10 8.41 -10.31 -8.37
N GLN A 11 7.58 -9.31 -8.05
CA GLN A 11 7.69 -8.57 -6.81
C GLN A 11 7.28 -9.47 -5.65
N THR A 12 8.02 -9.42 -4.54
CA THR A 12 7.60 -10.12 -3.33
C THR A 12 6.38 -9.43 -2.72
N ARG A 13 5.64 -10.15 -1.87
CA ARG A 13 4.50 -9.60 -1.14
C ARG A 13 4.90 -8.31 -0.40
N GLU A 14 6.06 -8.31 0.26
CA GLU A 14 6.57 -7.19 1.04
C GLU A 14 6.87 -5.98 0.14
N GLN A 15 7.43 -6.21 -1.04
CA GLN A 15 7.70 -5.13 -2.01
C GLN A 15 6.40 -4.52 -2.53
N ILE A 16 5.38 -5.34 -2.79
CA ILE A 16 4.06 -4.86 -3.21
C ILE A 16 3.44 -4.04 -2.06
N VAL A 17 3.46 -4.55 -0.82
CA VAL A 17 2.94 -3.82 0.33
C VAL A 17 3.68 -2.50 0.52
N ALA A 18 5.01 -2.48 0.48
CA ALA A 18 5.79 -1.25 0.62
C ALA A 18 5.45 -0.20 -0.44
N GLN A 19 5.26 -0.62 -1.69
CA GLN A 19 4.84 0.26 -2.77
C GLN A 19 3.46 0.88 -2.48
N TYR A 20 2.50 0.08 -2.03
CA TYR A 20 1.16 0.58 -1.70
C TYR A 20 1.16 1.45 -0.45
N THR A 21 1.95 1.13 0.58
CA THR A 21 2.14 1.98 1.76
C THR A 21 2.62 3.37 1.35
N SER A 22 3.62 3.46 0.46
CA SER A 22 4.12 4.75 -0.04
C SER A 22 3.07 5.55 -0.82
N MET A 23 2.16 4.90 -1.55
CA MET A 23 1.07 5.58 -2.23
C MET A 23 0.04 6.11 -1.23
N VAL A 24 -0.35 5.28 -0.24
CA VAL A 24 -1.28 5.68 0.84
C VAL A 24 -0.71 6.82 1.67
N GLN A 25 0.60 6.80 1.96
CA GLN A 25 1.29 7.90 2.62
C GLN A 25 1.07 9.23 1.90
N GLY A 26 1.21 9.26 0.57
CA GLY A 26 0.96 10.47 -0.22
C GLY A 26 -0.47 11.00 -0.12
N PHE A 27 -1.47 10.12 0.01
CA PHE A 27 -2.86 10.55 0.23
C PHE A 27 -3.07 11.14 1.63
N VAL A 28 -2.42 10.57 2.64
CA VAL A 28 -2.47 11.09 4.03
C VAL A 28 -1.70 12.41 4.16
N ASP A 29 -0.59 12.56 3.43
CA ASP A 29 0.18 13.80 3.40
C ASP A 29 -0.59 14.93 2.69
N ASP A 30 -1.42 14.61 1.69
CA ASP A 30 -2.25 15.56 0.95
C ASP A 30 -3.48 16.03 1.76
N ASP A 31 -4.22 15.09 2.38
CA ASP A 31 -5.32 15.38 3.31
C ASP A 31 -5.22 14.54 4.58
N PRO A 32 -4.55 15.04 5.64
CA PRO A 32 -4.40 14.33 6.90
C PRO A 32 -5.70 14.26 7.71
N THR A 33 -6.75 15.00 7.32
CA THR A 33 -8.02 15.04 8.07
C THR A 33 -8.91 13.84 7.76
N GLN A 34 -8.70 13.19 6.62
CA GLN A 34 -9.50 12.07 6.14
C GLN A 34 -8.64 10.93 5.58
N PRO A 35 -7.79 10.30 6.41
CA PRO A 35 -7.00 9.18 5.95
C PRO A 35 -7.91 8.01 5.54
N PRO A 36 -7.56 7.28 4.47
CA PRO A 36 -8.29 6.07 4.10
C PRO A 36 -8.20 5.05 5.23
N SER A 37 -9.29 4.32 5.50
CA SER A 37 -9.34 3.33 6.59
C SER A 37 -8.92 1.92 6.14
N ALA A 38 -9.09 1.60 4.86
CA ALA A 38 -8.72 0.32 4.28
C ALA A 38 -8.41 0.47 2.78
N VAL A 39 -7.55 -0.42 2.28
CA VAL A 39 -7.21 -0.50 0.85
C VAL A 39 -7.18 -1.96 0.40
N PHE A 40 -7.43 -2.20 -0.88
CA PHE A 40 -7.23 -3.51 -1.49
C PHE A 40 -5.91 -3.50 -2.26
N VAL A 41 -4.94 -4.31 -1.83
CA VAL A 41 -3.61 -4.39 -2.45
C VAL A 41 -3.63 -5.53 -3.47
N CYS A 42 -3.56 -5.21 -4.76
CA CYS A 42 -3.53 -6.21 -5.83
C CYS A 42 -2.34 -7.17 -5.64
N GLY A 43 -2.61 -8.48 -5.64
CA GLY A 43 -1.61 -9.52 -5.38
C GLY A 43 -1.35 -9.83 -3.90
N VAL A 44 -2.02 -9.13 -2.97
CA VAL A 44 -1.92 -9.40 -1.52
C VAL A 44 -3.29 -9.58 -0.85
N GLY A 45 -4.26 -8.70 -1.14
CA GLY A 45 -5.61 -8.73 -0.57
C GLY A 45 -5.98 -7.46 0.22
N PRO A 46 -7.08 -7.50 0.99
CA PRO A 46 -7.54 -6.35 1.78
C PRO A 46 -6.58 -6.07 2.94
N MET A 47 -6.23 -4.80 3.10
CA MET A 47 -5.36 -4.27 4.15
C MET A 47 -6.09 -3.17 4.93
N THR A 48 -5.87 -3.13 6.23
CA THR A 48 -6.24 -1.99 7.07
C THR A 48 -5.11 -0.97 7.01
N VAL A 49 -5.48 0.30 6.86
CA VAL A 49 -4.57 1.44 6.92
C VAL A 49 -4.54 1.92 8.36
N ASN A 50 -3.36 1.92 8.98
CA ASN A 50 -3.14 2.52 10.28
C ASN A 50 -2.28 3.77 10.07
N VAL A 51 -2.72 4.89 10.63
CA VAL A 51 -1.96 6.14 10.66
C VAL A 51 -1.59 6.41 12.11
N ASP A 52 -0.30 6.57 12.38
CA ASP A 52 0.18 6.89 13.73
C ASP A 52 0.10 8.41 14.03
N GLY A 53 0.50 8.80 15.24
CA GLY A 53 0.49 10.21 15.67
C GLY A 53 1.48 11.11 14.91
N ASP A 54 2.41 10.53 14.16
CA ASP A 54 3.38 11.24 13.31
C ASP A 54 2.93 11.22 11.82
N SER A 55 1.66 10.93 11.56
CA SER A 55 1.08 10.78 10.22
C SER A 55 1.71 9.68 9.36
N ARG A 56 2.39 8.69 9.96
CA ARG A 56 2.98 7.59 9.18
C ARG A 56 1.97 6.47 8.94
N VAL A 57 1.97 5.98 7.71
CA VAL A 57 1.09 4.92 7.27
C VAL A 57 1.72 3.54 7.46
N ALA A 58 0.96 2.62 8.04
CA ALA A 58 1.26 1.19 8.08
C ALA A 58 0.09 0.37 7.53
N LEU A 59 0.36 -0.49 6.55
CA LEU A 59 -0.62 -1.43 6.01
C LEU A 59 -0.53 -2.77 6.75
N THR A 60 -1.65 -3.20 7.31
CA THR A 60 -1.75 -4.49 8.02
C THR A 60 -2.76 -5.39 7.33
N PRO A 61 -2.47 -6.70 7.16
CA PRO A 61 -3.45 -7.64 6.62
C PRO A 61 -4.74 -7.59 7.41
N ARG A 62 -5.85 -7.35 6.73
CA ARG A 62 -7.16 -7.52 7.33
C ARG A 62 -7.38 -9.03 7.41
N THR A 63 -7.10 -9.61 8.58
CA THR A 63 -7.59 -10.95 8.89
C THR A 63 -9.09 -10.90 8.67
N SER A 64 -9.59 -11.67 7.69
CA SER A 64 -11.03 -11.79 7.49
C SER A 64 -11.62 -12.21 8.83
N MET A 65 -12.39 -11.33 9.46
CA MET A 65 -13.40 -11.79 10.40
C MET A 65 -14.39 -12.56 9.53
N ASN A 66 -14.32 -13.87 9.69
CA ASN A 66 -15.27 -14.86 9.18
C ASN A 66 -16.70 -14.45 9.52
#